data_AF-A0A661MG82-F1
#
_entry.id   AF-A0A661MG82-F1
#
_cell.length_a   1.000
_cell.length_b   1.000
_cell.length_c   1.000
_cell.angle_alpha   90.00
_cell.angle_beta   90.00
_cell.angle_gamma   90.00
#
_symmetry.space_group_name_H-M   'P 1'
#
loop_
_entity.id
_entity.type
_entity.pdbx_description
1 polymer ?
#
loop_
_entity_poly.entity_id
_entity_poly.type
_entity_poly.pdbx_seq_one_letter_code
_entity_poly.pdbx_strand_id
1 'polypeptide(L)'
;MDEREVEQGYANFHRRLNRVLRQKDVRQFKAFVAAHPAQAGKLSHCLGLSDELAEIEMYKAILLRSPLKDIHEEATQWLKQKGVIVARRIPGKRSVRRGRKRRKR
;
A
#
# COMPACT_ATOMS: atom_id res chain seq x y z
N MET A 1 -15.41 -12.35 19.82
CA MET A 1 -14.28 -11.52 19.37
C MET A 1 -14.79 -10.10 19.33
N ASP A 2 -14.24 -9.23 20.17
CA ASP A 2 -14.74 -7.86 20.34
C ASP A 2 -14.27 -7.01 19.15
N GLU A 3 -15.16 -6.24 18.51
CA GLU A 3 -14.83 -5.45 17.31
C GLU A 3 -13.66 -4.49 17.57
N ARG A 4 -13.56 -3.99 18.81
CA ARG A 4 -12.48 -3.10 19.28
C ARG A 4 -11.11 -3.78 19.28
N GLU A 5 -11.03 -5.05 19.62
CA GLU A 5 -9.76 -5.80 19.60
C GLU A 5 -9.27 -6.01 18.17
N VAL A 6 -10.20 -6.27 17.25
CA VAL A 6 -9.91 -6.42 15.82
C VAL A 6 -9.38 -5.11 15.26
N GLU A 7 -10.07 -3.98 15.52
CA GLU A 7 -9.65 -2.65 15.08
C GLU A 7 -8.26 -2.26 15.63
N GLN A 8 -8.00 -2.50 16.92
CA GLN A 8 -6.70 -2.24 17.53
C GLN A 8 -5.59 -3.10 16.89
N GLY A 9 -5.89 -4.37 16.59
CA GLY A 9 -5.00 -5.27 15.86
C GLY A 9 -4.60 -4.72 14.49
N TYR A 10 -5.57 -4.24 13.70
CA TYR A 10 -5.33 -3.63 12.39
C TYR A 10 -4.55 -2.32 12.47
N ALA A 11 -4.87 -1.46 13.44
CA ALA A 11 -4.13 -0.21 13.65
C ALA A 11 -2.65 -0.49 13.99
N ASN A 12 -2.40 -1.46 14.88
CA ASN A 12 -1.04 -1.85 15.26
C ASN A 12 -0.29 -2.50 14.09
N PHE A 13 -0.96 -3.33 13.29
CA PHE A 13 -0.39 -3.87 12.06
C PHE A 13 0.07 -2.76 11.11
N HIS A 14 -0.77 -1.76 10.84
CA HIS A 14 -0.40 -0.66 9.94
C HIS A 14 0.73 0.22 10.48
N ARG A 15 0.79 0.45 11.80
CA ARG A 15 1.93 1.16 12.43
C ARG A 15 3.24 0.40 12.24
N ARG A 16 3.24 -0.92 12.48
CA ARG A 16 4.42 -1.78 12.29
C ARG A 16 4.81 -1.87 10.82
N LEU A 17 3.83 -2.04 9.92
CA LEU A 17 4.07 -2.04 8.48
C LEU A 17 4.75 -0.76 8.01
N ASN A 18 4.33 0.42 8.50
CA ASN A 18 4.98 1.68 8.16
C ASN A 18 6.46 1.71 8.60
N ARG A 19 6.81 1.10 9.73
CA ARG A 19 8.21 0.99 10.18
C ARG A 19 9.02 0.07 9.27
N VAL A 20 8.48 -1.08 8.91
CA VAL A 20 9.11 -2.03 7.99
C VAL A 20 9.34 -1.39 6.61
N LEU A 21 8.35 -0.68 6.08
CA LEU A 21 8.47 0.01 4.79
C LEU A 21 9.52 1.13 4.80
N ARG A 22 9.76 1.79 5.94
CA ARG A 22 10.82 2.81 6.06
C ARG A 22 12.22 2.21 5.98
N GLN A 23 12.40 0.96 6.39
CA GLN A 23 13.69 0.27 6.29
C GLN A 23 14.05 -0.09 4.85
N LYS A 24 13.04 -0.17 3.95
CA LYS A 24 13.21 -0.54 2.53
C LYS A 24 13.96 -1.86 2.34
N ASP A 25 13.79 -2.78 3.30
CA ASP A 25 14.35 -4.12 3.25
C ASP A 25 13.27 -5.11 2.80
N VAL A 26 13.43 -5.64 1.59
CA VAL A 26 12.45 -6.56 1.00
C VAL A 26 12.30 -7.86 1.79
N ARG A 27 13.36 -8.35 2.44
CA ARG A 27 13.30 -9.57 3.24
C ARG A 27 12.51 -9.34 4.51
N GLN A 28 12.75 -8.22 5.19
CA GLN A 28 11.95 -7.83 6.36
C GLN A 28 10.50 -7.55 5.99
N PHE A 29 10.25 -6.94 4.83
CA PHE A 29 8.91 -6.74 4.30
C PHE A 29 8.17 -8.07 4.06
N LYS A 30 8.77 -9.01 3.29
CA LYS A 30 8.17 -10.32 3.03
C LYS A 30 7.97 -11.11 4.33
N ALA A 31 8.95 -11.10 5.24
CA ALA A 31 8.83 -11.75 6.54
C ALA A 31 7.68 -11.16 7.38
N PHE A 32 7.53 -9.84 7.40
CA PHE A 32 6.44 -9.19 8.13
C PHE A 32 5.06 -9.52 7.54
N VAL A 33 4.94 -9.55 6.21
CA VAL A 33 3.71 -9.96 5.50
C VAL A 33 3.39 -11.43 5.76
N ALA A 34 4.38 -12.32 5.73
CA ALA A 34 4.22 -13.75 6.02
C ALA A 34 3.75 -14.02 7.45
N ALA A 35 4.18 -13.20 8.41
CA ALA A 35 3.75 -13.30 9.80
C ALA A 35 2.32 -12.78 10.04
N HIS A 36 1.72 -12.02 9.10
CA HIS A 36 0.40 -11.41 9.26
C HIS A 36 -0.45 -11.49 7.97
N PRO A 37 -0.66 -12.69 7.39
CA PRO A 37 -1.25 -12.85 6.06
C PRO A 37 -2.71 -12.38 6.01
N ALA A 38 -3.47 -12.53 7.11
CA ALA A 38 -4.85 -12.07 7.20
C ALA A 38 -4.96 -10.54 7.16
N GLN A 39 -4.08 -9.84 7.89
CA GLN A 39 -4.05 -8.38 7.94
C GLN A 39 -3.41 -7.75 6.68
N ALA A 40 -2.49 -8.46 6.04
CA ALA A 40 -1.79 -7.99 4.85
C ALA A 40 -2.69 -7.92 3.59
N GLY A 41 -3.74 -8.75 3.51
CA GLY A 41 -4.71 -8.72 2.43
C GLY A 41 -4.05 -8.83 1.06
N LYS A 42 -4.17 -7.79 0.22
CA LYS A 42 -3.56 -7.78 -1.13
C LYS A 42 -2.02 -7.86 -1.11
N LEU A 43 -1.38 -7.44 -0.02
CA LEU A 43 0.08 -7.52 0.10
C LEU A 43 0.58 -8.97 0.21
N SER A 44 -0.26 -9.91 0.63
CA SER A 44 0.10 -11.34 0.76
C SER A 44 0.53 -11.96 -0.59
N HIS A 45 0.09 -11.39 -1.71
CA HIS A 45 0.58 -11.78 -3.05
C HIS A 45 2.11 -11.63 -3.20
N CYS A 46 2.75 -10.70 -2.48
CA CYS A 46 4.20 -10.49 -2.55
C CYS A 46 5.02 -11.70 -2.07
N LEU A 47 4.40 -12.63 -1.33
CA LEU A 47 5.07 -13.83 -0.84
C LEU A 47 5.41 -14.82 -1.97
N GLY A 48 4.62 -14.83 -3.04
CA GLY A 48 4.88 -15.66 -4.24
C GLY A 48 5.79 -14.99 -5.27
N LEU A 49 6.25 -13.76 -5.00
CA LEU A 49 7.09 -12.99 -5.91
C LEU A 49 8.58 -13.21 -5.63
N SER A 50 9.40 -13.05 -6.68
CA SER A 50 10.84 -12.85 -6.52
C SER A 50 11.11 -11.61 -5.66
N ASP A 51 12.29 -11.53 -5.05
CA ASP A 51 12.64 -10.39 -4.20
C ASP A 51 12.61 -9.08 -4.99
N GLU A 52 13.04 -9.07 -6.26
CA GLU A 52 12.94 -7.87 -7.11
C GLU A 52 11.49 -7.41 -7.33
N LEU A 53 10.57 -8.33 -7.63
CA LEU A 53 9.16 -8.00 -7.83
C LEU A 53 8.48 -7.61 -6.51
N ALA A 54 8.84 -8.25 -5.40
CA ALA A 54 8.36 -7.89 -4.07
C ALA A 54 8.85 -6.50 -3.65
N GLU A 55 10.08 -6.11 -4.02
CA GLU A 55 10.62 -4.78 -3.78
C GLU A 55 9.83 -3.72 -4.54
N ILE A 56 9.45 -3.98 -5.80
CA ILE A 56 8.54 -3.10 -6.57
C ILE A 56 7.20 -2.93 -5.84
N GLU A 57 6.58 -4.01 -5.37
CA GLU A 57 5.33 -3.94 -4.62
C GLU A 57 5.48 -3.21 -3.27
N MET A 58 6.64 -3.36 -2.60
CA MET A 58 6.99 -2.63 -1.39
C MET A 58 7.01 -1.12 -1.65
N TYR A 59 7.69 -0.66 -2.71
CA TYR A 59 7.71 0.76 -3.07
C TYR A 59 6.35 1.29 -3.52
N LYS A 60 5.54 0.49 -4.22
CA LYS A 60 4.13 0.86 -4.48
C LYS A 60 3.33 0.99 -3.18
N ALA A 61 3.55 0.11 -2.21
CA ALA A 61 2.88 0.17 -0.91
C ALA A 61 3.26 1.43 -0.10
N ILE A 62 4.52 1.91 -0.23
CA ILE A 62 4.95 3.20 0.34
C ILE A 62 4.08 4.33 -0.21
N LEU A 63 3.90 4.40 -1.54
CA LEU A 63 3.12 5.46 -2.20
C LEU A 63 1.63 5.48 -1.83
N LEU A 64 1.08 4.33 -1.42
CA LEU A 64 -0.33 4.23 -0.99
C LEU A 64 -0.55 4.70 0.45
N ARG A 65 0.51 4.87 1.24
CA ARG A 65 0.43 5.14 2.68
C ARG A 65 0.67 6.61 2.97
N SER A 66 -0.36 7.31 3.45
CA SER A 66 -0.25 8.72 3.83
C SER A 66 0.80 9.02 4.92
N PRO A 67 1.06 8.14 5.92
CA PRO A 67 2.10 8.41 6.93
C PRO A 67 3.54 8.28 6.42
N LEU A 68 3.72 7.89 5.16
CA LEU A 68 5.02 7.77 4.49
C LEU A 68 5.20 8.83 3.40
N LYS A 69 4.37 9.89 3.42
CA LYS A 69 4.39 10.96 2.40
C LYS A 69 5.76 11.63 2.27
N ASP A 70 6.51 11.70 3.35
CA ASP A 70 7.89 12.21 3.41
C ASP A 70 8.86 11.44 2.51
N ILE A 71 8.64 10.13 2.30
CA ILE A 71 9.48 9.28 1.44
C ILE A 71 8.83 8.95 0.09
N HIS A 72 7.71 9.60 -0.26
CA HIS A 72 7.02 9.33 -1.54
C HIS A 72 7.84 9.77 -2.75
N GLU A 73 8.57 10.88 -2.66
CA GLU A 73 9.38 11.37 -3.77
C GLU A 73 10.51 10.37 -4.08
N GLU A 74 11.21 9.92 -3.05
CA GLU A 74 12.25 8.89 -3.17
C GLU A 74 11.69 7.58 -3.75
N ALA A 75 10.56 7.09 -3.23
CA ALA A 75 9.92 5.89 -3.74
C ALA A 75 9.49 6.04 -5.22
N THR A 76 9.04 7.23 -5.61
CA THR A 76 8.69 7.52 -7.01
C THR A 76 9.92 7.47 -7.90
N GLN A 77 11.05 8.04 -7.46
CA GLN A 77 12.30 8.05 -8.22
C GLN A 77 12.87 6.64 -8.38
N TRP A 78 12.85 5.84 -7.31
CA TRP A 78 13.28 4.44 -7.36
C TRP A 78 12.45 3.63 -8.37
N LEU A 79 11.12 3.76 -8.33
CA LEU A 79 10.24 3.07 -9.28
C LEU A 79 10.47 3.51 -10.73
N LYS A 80 10.74 4.80 -10.97
CA LYS A 80 11.13 5.29 -12.30
C LYS A 80 12.44 4.70 -12.78
N GLN A 81 13.46 4.57 -11.92
CA GLN A 81 14.74 3.93 -12.25
C GLN A 81 14.55 2.46 -12.63
N LYS A 82 13.56 1.78 -12.03
CA LYS A 82 13.16 0.42 -12.39
C LYS A 82 12.20 0.34 -13.59
N GLY A 83 11.94 1.44 -14.29
CA GLY A 83 11.03 1.49 -15.44
C GLY A 83 9.54 1.37 -15.09
N VAL A 84 9.18 1.46 -13.81
CA VAL A 84 7.80 1.35 -13.33
C VAL A 84 7.16 2.74 -13.27
N ILE A 85 6.22 3.00 -14.18
CA ILE A 85 5.47 4.26 -14.20
C ILE A 85 4.31 4.16 -13.22
N VAL A 86 4.44 4.83 -12.07
CA VAL A 86 3.31 5.00 -11.14
C VAL A 86 2.49 6.19 -11.58
N ALA A 87 1.25 5.95 -12.02
CA ALA A 87 0.29 7.03 -12.21
C ALA A 87 0.05 7.70 -10.85
N ARG A 88 0.61 8.90 -10.63
CA ARG A 88 0.25 9.73 -9.48
C ARG A 88 -1.25 9.96 -9.56
N ARG A 89 -2.02 9.37 -8.63
CA ARG A 89 -3.39 9.81 -8.38
C ARG A 89 -3.28 11.25 -7.90
N ILE A 90 -3.46 12.21 -8.81
CA ILE A 90 -3.55 13.63 -8.48
C ILE A 90 -4.73 13.77 -7.50
N PRO A 91 -4.50 14.14 -6.23
CA PRO A 91 -5.59 14.36 -5.29
C PRO A 91 -6.28 15.66 -5.72
N GLY A 92 -7.37 15.53 -6.50
CA GLY A 92 -8.11 16.70 -6.98
C GLY A 92 -9.10 16.44 -8.12
N LYS A 93 -8.85 15.44 -8.98
CA LYS A 93 -9.85 15.04 -9.99
C LYS A 93 -10.76 13.97 -9.43
N ARG A 94 -11.77 14.39 -8.65
CA ARG A 94 -13.03 13.63 -8.54
C ARG A 94 -13.47 13.35 -9.98
N SER A 95 -13.43 12.07 -10.39
CA SER A 95 -14.09 11.68 -11.61
C SER A 95 -15.57 12.06 -11.45
N VAL A 96 -16.02 13.02 -12.25
CA VAL A 96 -17.44 13.36 -12.39
C VAL A 96 -18.09 12.17 -13.09
N ARG A 97 -18.31 11.09 -12.36
CA ARG A 97 -19.06 9.92 -12.82
C ARG A 97 -20.08 9.55 -11.75
N ARG A 98 -21.25 10.19 -11.84
CA ARG A 98 -22.60 9.57 -11.84
C ARG A 98 -23.62 10.54 -11.26
N GLY A 99 -24.66 10.81 -12.04
CA GLY A 99 -25.82 11.54 -11.53
C GLY A 99 -26.87 11.96 -12.55
N ARG A 100 -26.98 11.34 -13.74
CA ARG A 100 -28.16 11.58 -14.58
C ARG A 100 -29.34 10.77 -14.03
N LYS A 101 -29.97 11.39 -13.03
CA LYS A 101 -31.16 10.98 -12.30
C LYS A 101 -32.25 10.64 -13.33
N ARG A 102 -32.69 9.38 -13.38
CA ARG A 102 -33.96 8.98 -14.02
C ARG A 102 -35.07 9.82 -13.39
N ARG A 103 -35.64 10.76 -14.13
CA ARG A 103 -36.88 11.45 -13.77
C ARG A 103 -38.01 10.65 -14.41
N LYS A 104 -38.73 9.88 -13.60
CA LYS A 104 -40.08 9.42 -13.95
C LYS A 104 -40.98 10.66 -14.02
N ARG A 105 -41.66 10.83 -15.14
CA ARG A 105 -42.98 11.47 -15.24
C ARG A 105 -43.82 10.56 -16.11
#